data_AF-A0A8K0JV50-F1
#
_entry.id   AF-A0A8K0JV50-F1
#
_cell.length_a   1.000
_cell.length_b   1.000
_cell.length_c   1.000
_cell.angle_alpha   90.00
_cell.angle_beta   90.00
_cell.angle_gamma   90.00
#
_symmetry.space_group_name_H-M   'P 1'
#
loop_
_entity.id
_entity.type
_entity.pdbx_description
1 polymer ?
#
loop_
_entity_poly.entity_id
_entity_poly.type
_entity_poly.pdbx_seq_one_letter_code
_entity_poly.pdbx_strand_id
1 'polypeptide(L)'
;MWYYLRIFCTTKTIKMMQYFASIPTHMDYDGQRRAEKLSRIIISLFGVVGLIWGFIIQQFSQTVYILAAGFVLACIVTIPPWPMYRRKPLQWQKPRPENEHTREQSTKSKKRK
;
A
#
# COMPACT_ATOMS: atom_id res chain seq x y z
N MET A 1 -30.66 23.01 22.89
CA MET A 1 -30.58 21.65 22.29
C MET A 1 -29.80 21.58 20.96
N TRP A 2 -29.59 22.69 20.25
CA TRP A 2 -28.81 22.73 18.98
C TRP A 2 -27.27 22.70 19.15
N TYR A 3 -26.73 23.20 20.26
CA TYR A 3 -25.28 23.30 20.48
C TYR A 3 -24.58 21.96 20.72
N TYR A 4 -25.23 21.02 21.40
CA TYR A 4 -24.67 19.69 21.67
C TYR A 4 -24.52 18.83 20.41
N LEU A 5 -25.45 18.96 19.44
CA LEU A 5 -25.40 18.20 18.20
C LEU A 5 -24.25 18.67 17.28
N ARG A 6 -23.93 19.98 17.31
CA ARG A 6 -22.80 20.54 16.55
C ARG A 6 -21.45 20.16 17.15
N ILE A 7 -21.31 20.18 18.48
CA ILE A 7 -20.08 19.79 19.19
C ILE A 7 -19.80 18.28 19.07
N PHE A 8 -20.84 17.44 19.13
CA PHE A 8 -20.71 15.98 18.97
C PHE A 8 -20.31 15.59 17.53
N CYS A 9 -20.81 16.32 16.53
CA CYS A 9 -20.40 16.16 15.14
C CYS A 9 -18.93 16.55 14.93
N THR A 10 -18.49 17.68 15.51
CA THR A 10 -17.09 18.14 15.43
C THR A 10 -16.10 17.19 16.13
N THR A 11 -16.46 16.61 17.27
CA THR A 11 -15.56 15.70 18.02
C THR A 11 -15.37 14.32 17.37
N LYS A 12 -16.37 13.78 16.67
CA LYS A 12 -16.19 12.53 15.91
C LYS A 12 -15.23 12.69 14.73
N THR A 13 -15.30 13.81 14.02
CA THR A 13 -14.43 14.08 12.87
C THR A 13 -12.98 14.29 13.30
N ILE A 14 -12.75 14.92 14.46
CA ILE A 14 -11.41 15.14 15.01
C ILE A 14 -10.74 13.82 15.43
N LYS A 15 -11.48 12.90 16.08
CA LYS A 15 -10.93 11.58 16.46
C LYS A 15 -10.55 10.74 15.24
N MET A 16 -11.35 10.76 14.17
CA MET A 16 -11.04 10.03 12.92
C MET A 16 -9.75 10.55 12.26
N MET A 17 -9.56 11.87 12.19
CA MET A 17 -8.33 12.46 11.64
C MET A 17 -7.08 12.11 12.47
N GLN A 18 -7.21 11.98 13.80
CA GLN A 18 -6.08 11.64 14.66
C GLN A 18 -5.61 10.18 14.49
N TYR A 19 -6.51 9.24 14.16
CA TYR A 19 -6.15 7.86 13.84
C TYR A 19 -5.32 7.74 12.56
N PHE A 20 -5.60 8.56 11.54
CA PHE A 20 -4.78 8.59 10.32
C PHE A 20 -3.42 9.25 10.56
N ALA A 21 -3.35 10.23 11.46
CA ALA A 21 -2.11 10.93 11.82
C ALA A 21 -1.18 10.13 12.75
N SER A 22 -1.72 9.19 13.55
CA SER A 22 -0.90 8.33 14.43
C SER A 22 -0.27 7.13 13.72
N ILE A 23 -0.44 7.00 12.39
CA ILE A 23 0.11 5.89 11.63
C ILE A 23 1.58 6.19 11.32
N PRO A 24 2.53 5.35 11.77
CA PRO A 24 3.92 5.51 11.38
C PRO A 24 4.02 5.49 9.86
N THR A 25 4.52 6.59 9.28
CA THR A 25 4.65 6.82 7.83
C THR A 25 5.69 5.93 7.16
N HIS A 26 6.40 5.11 7.95
CA HIS A 26 7.32 4.11 7.43
C HIS A 26 6.54 3.00 6.73
N MET A 27 6.41 3.16 5.42
CA MET A 27 5.86 2.17 4.51
C MET A 27 6.98 1.22 4.10
N ASP A 28 6.80 -0.06 4.39
CA ASP A 28 7.78 -1.11 4.06
C ASP A 28 7.77 -1.39 2.54
N TYR A 29 8.90 -1.79 1.97
CA TYR A 29 9.04 -2.14 0.55
C TYR A 29 8.09 -3.28 0.16
N ASP A 30 7.96 -4.29 1.03
CA ASP A 30 7.01 -5.39 0.85
C ASP A 30 5.55 -4.91 0.91
N GLY A 31 5.28 -3.89 1.72
CA GLY A 31 3.96 -3.26 1.83
C GLY A 31 3.58 -2.51 0.55
N GLN A 32 4.51 -1.72 0.01
CA GLN A 32 4.33 -1.02 -1.27
C GLN A 32 4.03 -1.99 -2.42
N ARG A 33 4.83 -3.04 -2.56
CA ARG A 33 4.65 -4.02 -3.64
C ARG A 33 3.29 -4.73 -3.57
N ARG A 34 2.79 -4.99 -2.37
CA ARG A 34 1.45 -5.57 -2.16
C ARG A 34 0.34 -4.56 -2.47
N ALA A 35 0.49 -3.31 -2.06
CA ALA A 35 -0.46 -2.25 -2.37
C ALA A 35 -0.60 -2.06 -3.88
N GLU A 36 0.52 -2.04 -4.61
CA GLU A 36 0.52 -1.94 -6.08
C GLU A 36 -0.16 -3.15 -6.75
N LYS A 37 0.15 -4.38 -6.30
CA LYS A 37 -0.49 -5.57 -6.85
C LYS A 37 -2.01 -5.54 -6.61
N LEU A 38 -2.44 -5.11 -5.43
CA LEU A 38 -3.86 -5.06 -5.06
C LEU A 38 -4.61 -3.98 -5.84
N SER A 39 -4.05 -2.77 -5.99
CA SER A 39 -4.66 -1.70 -6.78
C SER A 39 -4.84 -2.13 -8.25
N ARG A 40 -3.84 -2.78 -8.82
CA ARG A 40 -3.87 -3.26 -10.20
C ARG A 40 -4.92 -4.35 -10.41
N ILE A 41 -5.08 -5.26 -9.45
CA ILE A 41 -6.14 -6.28 -9.48
C ILE A 41 -7.53 -5.61 -9.40
N ILE A 42 -7.73 -4.69 -8.46
CA ILE A 42 -9.01 -3.99 -8.28
C ILE A 42 -9.40 -3.25 -9.55
N ILE A 43 -8.52 -2.38 -10.06
CA ILE A 43 -8.80 -1.56 -11.25
C ILE A 43 -9.05 -2.44 -12.48
N SER A 44 -8.30 -3.53 -12.64
CA SER A 44 -8.50 -4.49 -13.73
C SER A 44 -9.88 -5.16 -13.66
N LEU A 45 -10.30 -5.64 -12.48
CA LEU A 45 -11.60 -6.26 -12.28
C LEU A 45 -12.75 -5.28 -12.57
N PHE A 46 -12.68 -4.06 -12.02
CA PHE A 46 -13.69 -3.02 -12.28
C PHE A 46 -13.69 -2.57 -13.74
N GLY A 47 -12.54 -2.54 -14.40
CA GLY A 47 -12.42 -2.26 -15.82
C GLY A 47 -13.16 -3.29 -16.69
N VAL A 48 -12.92 -4.59 -16.45
CA VAL A 48 -13.59 -5.67 -17.20
C VAL A 48 -15.10 -5.65 -16.96
N VAL A 49 -15.53 -5.56 -15.70
CA VAL A 49 -16.96 -5.52 -15.33
C VAL A 49 -17.63 -4.28 -15.91
N GLY A 50 -17.00 -3.11 -15.78
CA GLY A 50 -17.50 -1.85 -16.32
C GLY A 50 -17.64 -1.89 -17.83
N LEU A 51 -16.69 -2.50 -18.54
CA LEU A 51 -16.70 -2.63 -19.99
C LEU A 51 -17.82 -3.56 -20.48
N ILE A 52 -18.03 -4.71 -19.84
CA ILE A 52 -19.16 -5.61 -20.15
C ILE A 52 -20.49 -4.89 -19.90
N TRP A 53 -20.64 -4.22 -18.76
CA TRP A 53 -21.87 -3.53 -18.39
C TRP A 53 -22.19 -2.36 -19.33
N GLY A 54 -21.21 -1.53 -19.63
CA GLY A 54 -21.41 -0.41 -20.56
C GLY A 54 -21.58 -0.83 -22.01
N PHE A 55 -21.05 -2.00 -22.41
CA PHE A 55 -21.32 -2.58 -23.72
C PHE A 55 -22.81 -2.94 -23.87
N ILE A 56 -23.43 -3.54 -22.85
CA ILE A 56 -24.86 -3.89 -22.84
C ILE A 56 -25.73 -2.63 -22.95
N ILE A 57 -25.40 -1.59 -22.19
CA ILE A 57 -26.19 -0.35 -22.14
C ILE A 57 -25.88 0.59 -23.33
N GLN A 58 -24.82 0.32 -24.10
CA GLN A 58 -24.29 1.19 -25.17
C GLN A 58 -23.97 2.62 -24.75
N GLN A 59 -23.77 2.86 -23.45
CA GLN A 59 -23.45 4.19 -22.90
C GLN A 59 -22.06 4.18 -22.27
N PHE A 60 -21.13 4.92 -22.87
CA PHE A 60 -19.76 5.01 -22.38
C PHE A 60 -19.67 5.66 -20.99
N SER A 61 -20.61 6.54 -20.63
CA SER A 61 -20.62 7.17 -19.30
C SER A 61 -20.72 6.15 -18.15
N GLN A 62 -21.44 5.02 -18.36
CA GLN A 62 -21.60 3.99 -17.33
C GLN A 62 -20.30 3.23 -17.05
N THR A 63 -19.47 2.98 -18.08
CA THR A 63 -18.15 2.34 -17.89
C THR A 63 -17.25 3.23 -17.03
N VAL A 64 -17.26 4.54 -17.28
CA VAL A 64 -16.46 5.54 -16.55
C VAL A 64 -16.89 5.63 -15.09
N TYR A 65 -18.18 5.60 -14.78
CA TYR A 65 -18.64 5.61 -13.39
C TYR A 65 -18.19 4.37 -12.61
N ILE A 66 -18.27 3.19 -13.22
CA ILE A 66 -17.83 1.94 -12.60
C ILE A 66 -16.30 1.94 -12.39
N LEU A 67 -15.55 2.42 -13.39
CA LEU A 67 -14.10 2.56 -13.29
C LEU A 67 -13.71 3.56 -12.20
N ALA A 68 -14.38 4.71 -12.14
CA ALA A 68 -14.14 5.74 -11.13
C ALA A 68 -14.45 5.22 -9.71
N ALA A 69 -15.54 4.48 -9.54
CA ALA A 69 -15.86 3.82 -8.28
C ALA A 69 -14.77 2.81 -7.88
N GLY A 70 -14.29 2.00 -8.83
CA GLY A 70 -13.17 1.08 -8.62
C GLY A 70 -11.87 1.78 -8.25
N PHE A 71 -11.58 2.93 -8.86
CA PHE A 71 -10.41 3.74 -8.55
C PHE A 71 -10.47 4.34 -7.14
N VAL A 72 -11.62 4.90 -6.75
CA VAL A 72 -11.83 5.42 -5.38
C VAL A 72 -11.66 4.31 -4.34
N LEU A 73 -12.21 3.12 -4.60
CA LEU A 73 -12.00 1.95 -3.74
C LEU A 73 -10.53 1.54 -3.67
N ALA A 74 -9.82 1.51 -4.81
CA ALA A 74 -8.40 1.21 -4.84
C ALA A 74 -7.60 2.23 -3.99
N CYS A 75 -7.90 3.53 -4.09
CA CYS A 75 -7.30 4.58 -3.27
C CYS A 75 -7.56 4.37 -1.77
N ILE A 76 -8.79 4.07 -1.37
CA ILE A 76 -9.12 3.80 0.05
C ILE A 76 -8.35 2.58 0.57
N VAL A 77 -8.10 1.59 -0.27
CA VAL A 77 -7.37 0.38 0.12
C VAL A 77 -5.86 0.61 0.14
N THR A 78 -5.31 1.46 -0.73
CA THR A 78 -3.85 1.62 -0.89
C THR A 78 -3.25 2.80 -0.12
N ILE A 79 -4.02 3.87 0.10
CA ILE A 79 -3.54 5.11 0.72
C ILE A 79 -3.35 4.98 2.23
N PRO A 80 -4.30 4.43 3.02
CA PRO A 80 -4.09 4.23 4.44
C PRO A 80 -3.00 3.16 4.64
N PRO A 81 -2.00 3.37 5.50
CA PRO A 81 -1.03 2.34 5.83
C PRO A 81 -1.68 1.29 6.73
N TRP A 82 -2.46 0.39 6.14
CA TRP A 82 -3.17 -0.66 6.87
C TRP A 82 -2.18 -1.58 7.58
N PRO A 83 -2.45 -2.01 8.83
CA PRO A 83 -1.59 -2.95 9.57
C PRO A 83 -1.43 -4.31 8.85
N MET A 84 -2.29 -4.61 7.86
CA MET A 84 -2.16 -5.75 6.96
C MET A 84 -0.80 -5.77 6.21
N TYR A 85 -0.25 -4.61 5.90
CA TYR A 85 1.00 -4.50 5.13
C TYR A 85 2.26 -4.72 5.98
N ARG A 86 2.16 -4.76 7.32
CA ARG A 86 3.30 -4.81 8.26
C ARG A 86 3.47 -6.16 8.97
N ARG A 87 2.95 -7.25 8.40
CA ARG A 87 2.93 -8.58 9.05
C ARG A 87 4.27 -9.32 9.05
N LYS A 88 5.32 -8.81 8.39
CA LYS A 88 6.65 -9.44 8.37
C LYS A 88 7.69 -8.48 8.93
N PRO A 89 8.25 -8.72 10.14
CA PRO A 89 9.37 -7.92 10.62
C PRO A 89 10.59 -8.16 9.74
N LEU A 90 11.16 -7.09 9.19
CA LEU A 90 12.42 -7.12 8.42
C LEU A 90 13.53 -7.65 9.34
N GLN A 91 14.15 -8.78 8.98
CA GLN A 91 15.40 -9.23 9.59
C GLN A 91 16.53 -8.34 9.08
N TRP A 92 16.82 -7.27 9.82
CA TRP A 92 18.01 -6.46 9.59
C TRP A 92 19.24 -7.36 9.72
N GLN A 93 20.01 -7.47 8.62
CA GLN A 93 21.30 -8.16 8.63
C GLN A 93 22.22 -7.40 9.59
N LYS A 94 22.95 -8.13 10.44
CA LYS A 94 23.90 -7.50 11.37
C LYS A 94 24.97 -6.73 10.57
N PRO A 95 25.41 -5.55 11.04
CA PRO A 95 26.49 -4.81 10.42
C PRO A 95 27.69 -5.74 10.21
N ARG A 96 28.22 -5.80 9.00
CA ARG A 96 29.49 -6.49 8.75
C ARG A 96 30.55 -5.76 9.60
N PRO A 97 31.37 -6.46 10.40
CA PRO A 97 32.45 -5.79 11.11
C PRO A 97 33.36 -5.14 10.07
N GLU A 98 33.57 -3.83 10.22
CA GLU A 98 34.56 -3.07 9.47
C GLU A 98 35.93 -3.58 9.90
N ASN A 99 36.42 -4.61 9.23
CA ASN A 99 37.80 -5.03 9.37
C ASN A 99 38.58 -4.28 8.30
N GLU A 100 39.42 -3.39 8.80
CA GLU A 100 40.48 -2.66 8.12
C GLU A 100 41.16 -3.47 7.00
N HIS A 101 41.45 -2.77 5.90
CA HIS A 101 42.55 -2.99 4.95
C HIS A 101 43.16 -4.40 4.77
N THR A 102 43.06 -4.89 3.52
CA THR A 102 44.19 -5.43 2.76
C THR A 102 45.05 -6.52 3.44
N ARG A 103 44.69 -7.80 3.23
CA ARG A 103 45.55 -8.89 2.71
C ARG A 103 44.87 -10.24 2.98
N GLU A 104 45.17 -11.23 2.12
CA GLU A 104 44.88 -12.67 2.28
C GLU A 104 43.47 -13.16 1.91
N GLN A 105 43.24 -13.36 0.61
CA GLN A 105 42.62 -14.61 0.12
C GLN A 105 42.96 -14.87 -1.36
N SER A 106 44.24 -14.71 -1.69
CA SER A 106 44.87 -15.27 -2.89
C SER A 106 45.22 -16.77 -2.75
N THR A 107 44.71 -17.49 -1.75
CA THR A 107 45.18 -18.86 -1.41
C THR A 107 44.18 -20.00 -1.63
N LYS A 108 42.97 -19.79 -2.16
CA LYS A 108 42.00 -20.91 -2.37
C LYS A 108 41.82 -21.41 -3.82
N SER A 109 42.54 -20.87 -4.80
CA SER A 109 42.47 -21.34 -6.21
C SER A 109 43.67 -22.21 -6.66
N LYS A 110 44.64 -22.52 -5.79
CA LYS A 110 45.86 -23.27 -6.15
C LYS A 110 46.10 -24.49 -5.25
N LYS A 111 45.06 -25.31 -4.99
CA LYS A 111 45.23 -26.65 -4.40
C LYS A 111 44.07 -27.60 -4.74
N ARG A 112 43.95 -27.93 -6.02
CA ARG A 112 43.47 -29.24 -6.47
C ARG A 112 44.01 -29.46 -7.89
N LYS A 113 45.23 -29.99 -7.89
CA LYS A 113 45.72 -30.90 -8.93
C LYS A 113 44.89 -32.19 -8.83
#